data_AF-A0A2V2S842-F1
#
_entry.id   AF-A0A2V2S842-F1
#
_cell.length_a   1.000
_cell.length_b   1.000
_cell.length_c   1.000
_cell.angle_alpha   90.00
_cell.angle_beta   90.00
_cell.angle_gamma   90.00
#
_symmetry.space_group_name_H-M   'P 1'
#
loop_
_entity.id
_entity.type
_entity.pdbx_description
1 polymer ?
#
loop_
_entity_poly.entity_id
_entity_poly.type
_entity_poly.pdbx_seq_one_letter_code
_entity_poly.pdbx_strand_id
1 'polypeptide(L)'
;MPDWLKKKQCPNRAKFMSGKRILPKNITGKEKLADLIDETFLAYNSARLKEGCQLFAQRMLGANVTVGMSLSGALSPAGLGCSSLVPLIKAGFVDWIVSTGAILYHDMHFALNYPVRVGNFKFDDTELRNNDIVRVYDVLIGYSDCLMATDEILRSLIIQPEFQKEMGTGELHYLLGRYCAEWERKAGLKDVSILAAAYRAGVPCYTSSPGDSTIGMNVAGVELRGNKLRLNPSIDVNETTAYVLAAKRGGGKSGVVLWGGGSPKNFMLQTEPQIQEVLRIKEYGQDYFLQVTDARPDTGGLSGATPSEAVSWGKVDPDRLPDAVVCYTDTTIAMPLLTHYALSRHKPRKLKRLYDQREKMVKALTKEYFEHNKVKMVDGSEPVV
;
A
#
# COMPACT_ATOMS: atom_id res chain seq x y z
N MET A 1 -16.16 49.59 17.17
CA MET A 1 -15.03 48.70 17.52
C MET A 1 -14.37 49.24 18.79
N PRO A 2 -14.19 48.44 19.84
CA PRO A 2 -13.51 48.85 21.08
C PRO A 2 -12.12 49.43 20.82
N ASP A 3 -11.68 50.42 21.60
CA ASP A 3 -10.41 51.10 21.38
C ASP A 3 -9.18 50.19 21.57
N TRP A 4 -9.30 49.17 22.43
CA TRP A 4 -8.25 48.16 22.60
C TRP A 4 -8.05 47.29 21.34
N LEU A 5 -9.10 47.09 20.53
CA LEU A 5 -8.99 46.38 19.25
C LEU A 5 -8.34 47.24 18.17
N LYS A 6 -8.65 48.54 18.13
CA LYS A 6 -8.03 49.49 17.18
C LYS A 6 -6.53 49.66 17.43
N LYS A 7 -6.10 49.58 18.71
CA LYS A 7 -4.70 49.73 19.14
C LYS A 7 -3.88 48.43 19.03
N LYS A 8 -4.50 47.27 18.79
CA LYS A 8 -3.81 45.98 18.73
C LYS A 8 -2.95 45.86 17.49
N GLN A 9 -1.62 45.83 17.67
CA GLN A 9 -0.69 45.50 16.59
C GLN A 9 -0.76 44.02 16.25
N CYS A 10 -0.90 43.69 14.97
CA CYS A 10 -0.97 42.31 14.48
C CYS A 10 0.11 42.06 13.41
N PRO A 11 1.41 42.07 13.75
CA PRO A 11 2.52 42.08 12.78
C PRO A 11 2.51 40.85 11.85
N ASN A 12 1.98 39.71 12.30
CA ASN A 12 1.91 38.48 11.51
C ASN A 12 0.54 38.26 10.82
N ARG A 13 -0.39 39.23 10.87
CA ARG A 13 -1.75 39.03 10.32
C ARG A 13 -1.74 38.69 8.83
N ALA A 14 -0.93 39.39 8.04
CA ALA A 14 -0.84 39.14 6.60
C ALA A 14 -0.33 37.71 6.30
N LYS A 15 0.65 37.23 7.07
CA LYS A 15 1.17 35.86 6.97
C LYS A 15 0.06 34.83 7.21
N PHE A 16 -0.72 34.97 8.28
CA PHE A 16 -1.79 34.02 8.61
C PHE A 16 -3.02 34.13 7.69
N MET A 17 -3.32 35.31 7.16
CA MET A 17 -4.43 35.56 6.23
C MET A 17 -4.05 35.40 4.74
N SER A 18 -2.90 34.80 4.45
CA SER A 18 -2.39 34.61 3.08
C SER A 18 -3.08 33.47 2.30
N GLY A 19 -3.86 32.63 2.98
CA GLY A 19 -4.56 31.51 2.36
C GLY A 19 -5.64 31.92 1.36
N LYS A 20 -6.05 30.98 0.51
CA LYS A 20 -7.15 31.17 -0.44
C LYS A 20 -8.42 31.57 0.31
N ARG A 21 -9.07 32.65 -0.12
CA ARG A 21 -10.36 33.07 0.42
C ARG A 21 -11.39 31.96 0.24
N ILE A 22 -12.13 31.65 1.29
CA ILE A 22 -13.27 30.72 1.22
C ILE A 22 -14.43 31.43 0.51
N LEU A 23 -14.40 31.34 -0.81
CA LEU A 23 -15.44 31.83 -1.72
C LEU A 23 -15.32 31.06 -3.06
N PRO A 24 -15.55 29.73 -3.05
CA PRO A 24 -15.50 28.96 -4.29
C PRO A 24 -16.65 29.39 -5.22
N LYS A 25 -16.49 29.15 -6.52
CA LYS A 25 -17.59 29.30 -7.48
C LYS A 25 -18.64 28.21 -7.25
N ASN A 26 -19.88 28.49 -7.66
CA ASN A 26 -20.95 27.50 -7.63
C ASN A 26 -20.62 26.32 -8.56
N ILE A 27 -20.88 25.09 -8.11
CA ILE A 27 -20.67 23.86 -8.88
C ILE A 27 -21.76 23.76 -9.96
N THR A 28 -21.34 23.51 -11.20
CA THR A 28 -22.24 23.42 -12.36
C THR A 28 -22.41 22.01 -12.92
N GLY A 29 -21.59 21.05 -12.47
CA GLY A 29 -21.55 19.68 -12.98
C GLY A 29 -20.70 19.52 -14.23
N LYS A 30 -19.96 20.56 -14.65
CA LYS A 30 -19.07 20.55 -15.82
C LYS A 30 -17.59 20.58 -15.44
N GLU A 31 -17.29 20.82 -14.17
CA GLU A 31 -15.93 20.91 -13.65
C GLU A 31 -15.23 19.55 -13.78
N LYS A 32 -13.94 19.57 -14.15
CA LYS A 32 -13.12 18.36 -14.03
C LYS A 32 -12.95 18.04 -12.55
N LEU A 33 -12.98 16.76 -12.19
CA LEU A 33 -12.87 16.34 -10.79
C LEU A 33 -11.63 16.90 -10.09
N ALA A 34 -10.49 16.97 -10.76
CA ALA A 34 -9.27 17.54 -10.19
C ALA A 34 -9.41 19.05 -9.91
N ASP A 35 -10.06 19.80 -10.81
CA ASP A 35 -10.33 21.23 -10.60
C ASP A 35 -11.34 21.42 -9.46
N LEU A 36 -12.34 20.54 -9.36
CA LEU A 36 -13.32 20.55 -8.26
C LEU A 36 -12.63 20.36 -6.90
N ILE A 37 -11.71 19.39 -6.79
CA ILE A 37 -10.89 19.17 -5.59
C ILE A 37 -10.08 20.44 -5.27
N ASP A 38 -9.36 21.00 -6.26
CA ASP A 38 -8.52 22.19 -6.04
C ASP A 38 -9.32 23.41 -5.56
N GLU A 39 -10.51 23.60 -6.12
CA GLU A 39 -11.33 24.79 -5.93
C GLU A 39 -12.26 24.72 -4.70
N THR A 40 -12.76 23.54 -4.34
CA THR A 40 -13.82 23.41 -3.32
C THR A 40 -13.37 22.74 -2.02
N PHE A 41 -12.29 21.95 -2.04
CA PHE A 41 -11.78 21.27 -0.84
C PHE A 41 -10.88 22.24 -0.06
N LEU A 42 -11.53 23.19 0.64
CA LEU A 42 -10.87 24.36 1.24
C LEU A 42 -10.68 24.27 2.76
N ALA A 43 -11.37 23.37 3.48
CA ALA A 43 -11.24 23.22 4.93
C ALA A 43 -11.40 21.76 5.41
N TYR A 44 -10.98 21.48 6.64
CA TYR A 44 -11.13 20.18 7.32
C TYR A 44 -10.57 18.99 6.51
N ASN A 45 -11.19 17.81 6.61
CA ASN A 45 -10.72 16.59 5.97
C ASN A 45 -10.75 16.66 4.44
N SER A 46 -11.64 17.46 3.83
CA SER A 46 -11.59 17.67 2.38
C SER A 46 -10.32 18.42 1.99
N ALA A 47 -9.93 19.47 2.73
CA ALA A 47 -8.62 20.12 2.51
C ALA A 47 -7.44 19.18 2.74
N ARG A 48 -7.50 18.29 3.76
CA ARG A 48 -6.47 17.26 3.93
C ARG A 48 -6.40 16.29 2.74
N LEU A 49 -7.55 15.90 2.17
CA LEU A 49 -7.60 15.06 0.98
C LEU A 49 -7.00 15.79 -0.25
N LYS A 50 -7.31 17.08 -0.42
CA LYS A 50 -6.68 17.90 -1.46
C LYS A 50 -5.16 17.97 -1.29
N GLU A 51 -4.68 18.25 -0.09
CA GLU A 51 -3.24 18.27 0.22
C GLU A 51 -2.60 16.92 -0.10
N GLY A 52 -3.26 15.80 0.22
CA GLY A 52 -2.78 14.46 -0.12
C GLY A 52 -2.73 14.23 -1.64
N CYS A 53 -3.75 14.65 -2.38
CA CYS A 53 -3.77 14.58 -3.84
C CYS A 53 -2.62 15.40 -4.46
N GLN A 54 -2.40 16.62 -3.95
CA GLN A 54 -1.33 17.51 -4.40
C GLN A 54 0.06 16.97 -4.04
N LEU A 55 0.26 16.50 -2.81
CA LEU A 55 1.50 15.86 -2.36
C LEU A 55 1.84 14.67 -3.25
N PHE A 56 0.87 13.76 -3.47
CA PHE A 56 1.08 12.59 -4.30
C PHE A 56 1.44 12.99 -5.73
N ALA A 57 0.58 13.77 -6.39
CA ALA A 57 0.75 14.09 -7.81
C ALA A 57 1.94 15.01 -8.11
N GLN A 58 2.26 15.97 -7.22
CA GLN A 58 3.25 17.01 -7.49
C GLN A 58 4.63 16.70 -6.91
N ARG A 59 4.72 15.89 -5.86
CA ARG A 59 5.98 15.56 -5.19
C ARG A 59 6.32 14.08 -5.27
N MET A 60 5.42 13.20 -4.84
CA MET A 60 5.71 11.76 -4.75
C MET A 60 5.87 11.09 -6.12
N LEU A 61 5.22 11.62 -7.17
CA LEU A 61 5.37 11.12 -8.54
C LEU A 61 6.60 11.69 -9.28
N GLY A 62 7.50 12.38 -8.59
CA GLY A 62 8.81 12.74 -9.14
C GLY A 62 9.57 11.52 -9.69
N ALA A 63 10.34 11.71 -10.76
CA ALA A 63 11.03 10.62 -11.46
C ALA A 63 12.05 9.87 -10.58
N ASN A 64 12.62 10.55 -9.58
CA ASN A 64 13.60 10.00 -8.65
C ASN A 64 12.99 9.50 -7.32
N VAL A 65 11.66 9.46 -7.19
CA VAL A 65 10.98 8.99 -5.98
C VAL A 65 10.59 7.53 -6.14
N THR A 66 10.86 6.70 -5.15
CA THR A 66 10.35 5.32 -5.05
C THR A 66 9.14 5.31 -4.13
N VAL A 67 7.98 4.88 -4.65
CA VAL A 67 6.68 4.95 -3.96
C VAL A 67 6.22 3.58 -3.50
N GLY A 68 6.09 3.41 -2.18
CA GLY A 68 5.42 2.26 -1.57
C GLY A 68 3.94 2.55 -1.30
N MET A 69 3.09 1.53 -1.41
CA MET A 69 1.70 1.61 -0.92
C MET A 69 1.35 0.51 0.08
N SER A 70 0.73 0.87 1.21
CA SER A 70 0.18 -0.11 2.14
C SER A 70 -1.34 -0.23 1.98
N LEU A 71 -1.87 -1.45 1.98
CA LEU A 71 -3.30 -1.75 1.79
C LEU A 71 -3.87 -2.51 2.98
N SER A 72 -4.91 -1.97 3.60
CA SER A 72 -5.65 -2.61 4.68
C SER A 72 -7.16 -2.37 4.54
N GLY A 73 -7.98 -3.19 5.21
CA GLY A 73 -9.43 -3.21 5.02
C GLY A 73 -9.87 -4.11 3.86
N ALA A 74 -11.11 -3.97 3.41
CA ALA A 74 -11.72 -4.80 2.37
C ALA A 74 -11.68 -4.13 0.98
N LEU A 75 -10.49 -3.74 0.52
CA LEU A 75 -10.34 -2.87 -0.66
C LEU A 75 -10.60 -3.59 -1.99
N SER A 76 -10.06 -4.80 -2.19
CA SER A 76 -10.30 -5.56 -3.42
C SER A 76 -11.75 -6.03 -3.56
N PRO A 77 -12.45 -6.57 -2.54
CA PRO A 77 -13.89 -6.83 -2.63
C PRO A 77 -14.71 -5.59 -2.97
N ALA A 78 -14.32 -4.40 -2.48
CA ALA A 78 -14.96 -3.13 -2.79
C ALA A 78 -14.65 -2.60 -4.23
N GLY A 79 -13.91 -3.35 -5.05
CA GLY A 79 -13.57 -2.96 -6.42
C GLY A 79 -12.46 -1.92 -6.54
N LEU A 80 -11.75 -1.58 -5.46
CA LEU A 80 -10.65 -0.60 -5.51
C LEU A 80 -9.38 -1.16 -6.18
N GLY A 81 -9.26 -2.49 -6.27
CA GLY A 81 -8.21 -3.14 -7.04
C GLY A 81 -8.27 -2.72 -8.51
N CYS A 82 -9.37 -3.05 -9.19
CA CYS A 82 -9.56 -2.74 -10.60
C CYS A 82 -9.75 -1.24 -10.88
N SER A 83 -10.53 -0.53 -10.05
CA SER A 83 -10.87 0.88 -10.32
C SER A 83 -9.73 1.86 -10.01
N SER A 84 -8.84 1.53 -9.09
CA SER A 84 -7.84 2.47 -8.55
C SER A 84 -6.42 1.94 -8.60
N LEU A 85 -6.13 0.81 -7.96
CA LEU A 85 -4.75 0.31 -7.82
C LEU A 85 -4.15 -0.15 -9.14
N VAL A 86 -4.89 -0.88 -9.97
CA VAL A 86 -4.42 -1.34 -11.29
C VAL A 86 -4.04 -0.15 -12.19
N PRO A 87 -4.87 0.90 -12.37
CA PRO A 87 -4.46 2.12 -13.07
C PRO A 87 -3.19 2.77 -12.53
N LEU A 88 -3.04 2.87 -11.20
CA LEU A 88 -1.84 3.45 -10.57
C LEU A 88 -0.59 2.61 -10.84
N ILE A 89 -0.67 1.28 -10.74
CA ILE A 89 0.42 0.36 -11.08
C ILE A 89 0.83 0.52 -12.54
N LYS A 90 -0.14 0.54 -13.46
CA LYS A 90 0.12 0.69 -14.91
C LYS A 90 0.74 2.03 -15.27
N ALA A 91 0.36 3.09 -14.56
CA ALA A 91 0.97 4.41 -14.72
C ALA A 91 2.37 4.51 -14.09
N GLY A 92 2.86 3.44 -13.44
CA GLY A 92 4.12 3.44 -12.72
C GLY A 92 4.09 4.34 -11.49
N PHE A 93 2.92 4.59 -10.90
CA PHE A 93 2.77 5.44 -9.72
C PHE A 93 2.95 4.67 -8.40
N VAL A 94 3.12 3.35 -8.50
CA VAL A 94 3.38 2.43 -7.38
C VAL A 94 4.58 1.58 -7.75
N ASP A 95 5.57 1.52 -6.88
CA ASP A 95 6.81 0.77 -7.12
C ASP A 95 6.86 -0.54 -6.30
N TRP A 96 6.19 -0.60 -5.14
CA TRP A 96 6.03 -1.81 -4.31
C TRP A 96 4.80 -1.69 -3.39
N ILE A 97 4.26 -2.83 -2.95
CA ILE A 97 3.01 -2.89 -2.16
C ILE A 97 3.21 -3.77 -0.92
N VAL A 98 2.65 -3.34 0.21
CA VAL A 98 2.41 -4.19 1.39
C VAL A 98 0.91 -4.27 1.61
N SER A 99 0.34 -5.47 1.63
CA SER A 99 -1.10 -5.68 1.74
C SER A 99 -1.42 -6.69 2.83
N THR A 100 -2.63 -6.68 3.37
CA THR A 100 -3.13 -7.90 4.02
C THR A 100 -3.22 -9.02 2.98
N GLY A 101 -2.98 -10.26 3.41
CA GLY A 101 -3.14 -11.41 2.52
C GLY A 101 -4.60 -11.59 2.08
N ALA A 102 -5.57 -11.14 2.88
CA ALA A 102 -6.99 -11.15 2.52
C ALA A 102 -7.30 -10.31 1.26
N ILE A 103 -6.72 -9.11 1.12
CA ILE A 103 -6.91 -8.28 -0.09
C ILE A 103 -6.35 -9.01 -1.32
N LEU A 104 -5.14 -9.60 -1.22
CA LEU A 104 -4.50 -10.29 -2.34
C LEU A 104 -5.22 -11.61 -2.69
N TYR A 105 -5.76 -12.31 -1.70
CA TYR A 105 -6.64 -13.46 -1.92
C TYR A 105 -7.93 -13.04 -2.61
N HIS A 106 -8.61 -12.01 -2.10
CA HIS A 106 -9.87 -11.55 -2.69
C HIS A 106 -9.71 -11.00 -4.11
N ASP A 107 -8.54 -10.46 -4.44
CA ASP A 107 -8.17 -10.05 -5.79
C ASP A 107 -8.22 -11.20 -6.82
N MET A 108 -7.90 -12.44 -6.40
CA MET A 108 -7.88 -13.60 -7.29
C MET A 108 -9.26 -13.95 -7.86
N HIS A 109 -10.35 -13.66 -7.13
CA HIS A 109 -11.71 -13.91 -7.62
C HIS A 109 -11.99 -13.14 -8.91
N PHE A 110 -11.46 -11.91 -9.03
CA PHE A 110 -11.61 -11.11 -10.25
C PHE A 110 -10.81 -11.67 -11.42
N ALA A 111 -9.58 -12.15 -11.18
CA ALA A 111 -8.79 -12.82 -12.22
C ALA A 111 -9.47 -14.10 -12.73
N LEU A 112 -10.16 -14.83 -11.84
CA LEU A 112 -10.92 -16.04 -12.14
C LEU A 112 -12.32 -15.78 -12.71
N ASN A 113 -12.72 -14.50 -12.85
CA ASN A 113 -14.05 -14.07 -13.29
C ASN A 113 -15.20 -14.56 -12.40
N TYR A 114 -14.96 -14.77 -11.11
CA TYR A 114 -16.01 -15.14 -10.18
C TYR A 114 -16.83 -13.92 -9.75
N PRO A 115 -18.15 -14.09 -9.51
CA PRO A 115 -19.02 -12.99 -9.16
C PRO A 115 -18.75 -12.51 -7.73
N VAL A 116 -18.32 -11.25 -7.61
CA VAL A 116 -18.36 -10.47 -6.37
C VAL A 116 -19.39 -9.36 -6.59
N ARG A 117 -20.35 -9.22 -5.67
CA ARG A 117 -21.53 -8.37 -5.88
C ARG A 117 -21.71 -7.35 -4.75
N VAL A 118 -22.26 -6.19 -5.09
CA VAL A 118 -22.78 -5.26 -4.07
C VAL A 118 -24.02 -5.88 -3.43
N GLY A 119 -24.07 -5.83 -2.10
CA GLY A 119 -25.18 -6.29 -1.28
C GLY A 119 -25.68 -5.19 -0.36
N ASN A 120 -26.21 -5.60 0.80
CA ASN A 120 -26.72 -4.70 1.82
C ASN A 120 -26.22 -5.15 3.19
N PHE A 121 -25.66 -4.23 3.96
CA PHE A 121 -25.16 -4.51 5.31
C PHE A 121 -26.24 -4.96 6.30
N LYS A 122 -27.53 -4.83 5.94
CA LYS A 122 -28.69 -5.21 6.74
C LYS A 122 -29.26 -6.60 6.42
N PHE A 123 -28.68 -7.34 5.48
CA PHE A 123 -29.14 -8.71 5.20
C PHE A 123 -28.95 -9.63 6.42
N ASP A 124 -29.83 -10.63 6.55
CA ASP A 124 -29.74 -11.65 7.59
C ASP A 124 -28.63 -12.65 7.24
N ASP A 125 -27.61 -12.72 8.08
CA ASP A 125 -26.47 -13.61 7.89
C ASP A 125 -26.84 -15.10 7.90
N THR A 126 -27.91 -15.47 8.59
CA THR A 126 -28.42 -16.85 8.61
C THR A 126 -29.05 -17.20 7.27
N GLU A 127 -29.84 -16.27 6.71
CA GLU A 127 -30.42 -16.44 5.38
C GLU A 127 -29.33 -16.50 4.31
N LEU A 128 -28.34 -15.60 4.37
CA LEU A 128 -27.19 -15.63 3.47
C LEU A 128 -26.48 -16.99 3.54
N ARG A 129 -26.19 -17.48 4.75
CA ARG A 129 -25.50 -18.76 4.94
C ARG A 129 -26.31 -19.94 4.40
N ASN A 130 -27.62 -19.96 4.64
CA ASN A 130 -28.52 -21.00 4.13
C ASN A 130 -28.62 -21.00 2.59
N ASN A 131 -28.29 -19.88 1.95
CA ASN A 131 -28.27 -19.71 0.50
C ASN A 131 -26.85 -19.71 -0.10
N ASP A 132 -25.86 -20.29 0.60
CA ASP A 132 -24.48 -20.41 0.13
C ASP A 132 -23.79 -19.06 -0.17
N ILE A 133 -24.11 -18.02 0.59
CA ILE A 133 -23.52 -16.68 0.45
C ILE A 133 -22.79 -16.30 1.72
N VAL A 134 -21.60 -15.73 1.56
CA VAL A 134 -20.88 -15.01 2.63
C VAL A 134 -20.77 -13.54 2.26
N ARG A 135 -20.65 -12.67 3.28
CA ARG A 135 -20.51 -11.24 3.06
C ARG A 135 -19.29 -10.64 3.73
N VAL A 136 -18.77 -9.60 3.08
CA VAL A 136 -17.82 -8.65 3.65
C VAL A 136 -18.55 -7.32 3.75
N TYR A 137 -19.15 -7.05 4.91
CA TYR A 137 -20.05 -5.92 5.14
C TYR A 137 -21.22 -5.86 4.13
N ASP A 138 -21.13 -5.04 3.09
CA ASP A 138 -22.10 -4.87 2.02
C ASP A 138 -21.60 -5.43 0.67
N VAL A 139 -20.65 -6.36 0.69
CA VAL A 139 -20.18 -7.12 -0.47
C VAL A 139 -20.56 -8.60 -0.30
N LEU A 140 -21.14 -9.21 -1.33
CA LEU A 140 -21.55 -10.62 -1.36
C LEU A 140 -20.61 -11.46 -2.22
N ILE A 141 -20.29 -12.65 -1.72
CA ILE A 141 -19.42 -13.64 -2.35
C ILE A 141 -20.12 -15.00 -2.19
N GLY A 142 -20.23 -15.77 -3.27
CA GLY A 142 -20.73 -17.14 -3.18
C GLY A 142 -19.73 -18.04 -2.43
N TYR A 143 -20.22 -18.84 -1.50
CA TYR A 143 -19.37 -19.65 -0.64
C TYR A 143 -18.78 -20.82 -1.42
N SER A 144 -19.61 -21.64 -2.07
CA SER A 144 -19.12 -22.83 -2.78
C SER A 144 -18.56 -22.50 -4.17
N ASP A 145 -19.24 -21.65 -4.93
CA ASP A 145 -18.94 -21.37 -6.34
C ASP A 145 -17.88 -20.27 -6.57
N CYS A 146 -17.46 -19.58 -5.51
CA CYS A 146 -16.49 -18.50 -5.59
C CYS A 146 -15.37 -18.67 -4.55
N LEU A 147 -15.67 -18.70 -3.25
CA LEU A 147 -14.66 -18.82 -2.20
C LEU A 147 -13.98 -20.20 -2.21
N MET A 148 -14.75 -21.28 -2.06
CA MET A 148 -14.22 -22.64 -2.06
C MET A 148 -13.62 -23.06 -3.41
N ALA A 149 -14.20 -22.58 -4.51
CA ALA A 149 -13.66 -22.80 -5.85
C ALA A 149 -12.28 -22.13 -6.04
N THR A 150 -12.08 -20.93 -5.49
CA THR A 150 -10.76 -20.26 -5.49
C THR A 150 -9.74 -21.05 -4.66
N ASP A 151 -10.17 -21.57 -3.51
CA ASP A 151 -9.36 -22.39 -2.62
C ASP A 151 -8.85 -23.67 -3.30
N GLU A 152 -9.71 -24.39 -4.02
CA GLU A 152 -9.29 -25.61 -4.74
C GLU A 152 -8.25 -25.31 -5.82
N ILE A 153 -8.42 -24.20 -6.55
CA ILE A 153 -7.44 -23.75 -7.54
C ILE A 153 -6.13 -23.39 -6.87
N LEU A 154 -6.18 -22.64 -5.76
CA LEU A 154 -4.99 -22.24 -5.02
C LEU A 154 -4.24 -23.45 -4.46
N ARG A 155 -4.94 -24.42 -3.85
CA ARG A 155 -4.33 -25.67 -3.35
C ARG A 155 -3.65 -26.46 -4.45
N SER A 156 -4.30 -26.59 -5.61
CA SER A 156 -3.74 -27.28 -6.77
C SER A 156 -2.51 -26.57 -7.35
N LEU A 157 -2.44 -25.25 -7.15
CA LEU A 157 -1.35 -24.40 -7.61
C LEU A 157 -0.13 -24.45 -6.67
N ILE A 158 -0.31 -24.28 -5.37
CA ILE A 158 0.80 -24.19 -4.41
C ILE A 158 1.55 -25.51 -4.18
N ILE A 159 1.02 -26.63 -4.70
CA ILE A 159 1.72 -27.93 -4.73
C ILE A 159 2.63 -28.10 -5.96
N GLN A 160 2.61 -27.18 -6.92
CA GLN A 160 3.45 -27.26 -8.12
C GLN A 160 4.94 -27.09 -7.77
N PRO A 161 5.87 -27.64 -8.58
CA PRO A 161 7.30 -27.72 -8.24
C PRO A 161 7.97 -26.38 -7.88
N GLU A 162 7.58 -25.28 -8.53
CA GLU A 162 8.13 -23.94 -8.30
C GLU A 162 7.82 -23.36 -6.91
N PHE A 163 6.78 -23.88 -6.23
CA PHE A 163 6.43 -23.52 -4.86
C PHE A 163 7.08 -24.42 -3.80
N GLN A 164 7.73 -25.52 -4.20
CA GLN A 164 8.26 -26.53 -3.26
C GLN A 164 9.61 -26.13 -2.66
N LYS A 165 9.69 -24.90 -2.12
CA LYS A 165 10.88 -24.31 -1.50
C LYS A 165 10.50 -23.26 -0.46
N GLU A 166 11.50 -22.83 0.31
CA GLU A 166 11.37 -21.61 1.11
C GLU A 166 11.40 -20.37 0.21
N MET A 167 10.53 -19.40 0.49
CA MET A 167 10.49 -18.11 -0.21
C MET A 167 9.87 -17.02 0.67
N GLY A 168 10.09 -15.75 0.28
CA GLY A 168 9.33 -14.62 0.83
C GLY A 168 7.92 -14.55 0.24
N THR A 169 7.04 -13.75 0.85
CA THR A 169 5.71 -13.51 0.28
C THR A 169 5.77 -12.66 -1.00
N GLY A 170 6.80 -11.84 -1.17
CA GLY A 170 7.05 -11.12 -2.43
C GLY A 170 7.18 -12.07 -3.62
N GLU A 171 7.90 -13.18 -3.46
CA GLU A 171 8.02 -14.21 -4.49
C GLU A 171 6.72 -15.00 -4.68
N LEU A 172 6.07 -15.42 -3.59
CA LEU A 172 4.77 -16.09 -3.63
C LEU A 172 3.76 -15.30 -4.46
N HIS A 173 3.53 -14.03 -4.12
CA HIS A 173 2.53 -13.20 -4.78
C HIS A 173 2.91 -12.87 -6.22
N TYR A 174 4.20 -12.78 -6.55
CA TYR A 174 4.63 -12.63 -7.95
C TYR A 174 4.29 -13.87 -8.78
N LEU A 175 4.54 -15.07 -8.24
CA LEU A 175 4.14 -16.32 -8.89
C LEU A 175 2.62 -16.40 -9.04
N LEU A 176 1.86 -16.12 -7.98
CA LEU A 176 0.40 -16.04 -8.05
C LEU A 176 -0.08 -15.01 -9.09
N GLY A 177 0.57 -13.86 -9.19
CA GLY A 177 0.28 -12.82 -10.18
C GLY A 177 0.49 -13.28 -11.63
N ARG A 178 1.46 -14.15 -11.89
CA ARG A 178 1.63 -14.80 -13.20
C ARG A 178 0.40 -15.64 -13.56
N TYR A 179 -0.11 -16.44 -12.61
CA TYR A 179 -1.32 -17.25 -12.82
C TYR A 179 -2.57 -16.38 -12.95
N CYS A 180 -2.70 -15.32 -12.14
CA CYS A 180 -3.79 -14.36 -12.28
C CYS A 180 -3.79 -13.70 -13.68
N ALA A 181 -2.62 -13.34 -14.21
CA ALA A 181 -2.49 -12.79 -15.55
C ALA A 181 -2.87 -13.80 -16.65
N GLU A 182 -2.65 -15.09 -16.42
CA GLU A 182 -3.10 -16.15 -17.32
C GLU A 182 -4.61 -16.40 -17.21
N TRP A 183 -5.19 -16.37 -16.01
CA TRP A 183 -6.63 -16.52 -15.80
C TRP A 183 -7.41 -15.37 -16.44
N GLU A 184 -6.93 -14.12 -16.29
CA GLU A 184 -7.51 -12.98 -17.01
C GLU A 184 -7.54 -13.23 -18.52
N ARG A 185 -6.43 -13.69 -19.09
CA ARG A 185 -6.34 -14.00 -20.53
C ARG A 185 -7.32 -15.09 -20.94
N LYS A 186 -7.43 -16.18 -20.17
CA LYS A 186 -8.35 -17.30 -20.45
C LYS A 186 -9.82 -16.88 -20.33
N ALA A 187 -10.13 -15.99 -19.41
CA ALA A 187 -11.48 -15.46 -19.20
C ALA A 187 -11.85 -14.30 -20.13
N GLY A 188 -10.93 -13.83 -20.99
CA GLY A 188 -11.16 -12.65 -21.84
C GLY A 188 -11.22 -11.33 -21.06
N LEU A 189 -10.68 -11.31 -19.83
CA LEU A 189 -10.61 -10.16 -18.96
C LEU A 189 -9.29 -9.40 -19.14
N LYS A 190 -9.26 -8.15 -18.69
CA LYS A 190 -8.07 -7.32 -18.72
C LYS A 190 -8.08 -6.31 -17.58
N ASP A 191 -6.96 -6.19 -16.89
CA ASP A 191 -6.73 -5.15 -15.88
C ASP A 191 -7.74 -5.20 -14.71
N VAL A 192 -8.14 -6.41 -14.29
CA VAL A 192 -9.11 -6.63 -13.21
C VAL A 192 -8.46 -7.08 -11.91
N SER A 193 -7.22 -7.60 -11.96
CA SER A 193 -6.47 -8.08 -10.79
C SER A 193 -5.22 -7.25 -10.51
N ILE A 194 -5.07 -6.86 -9.23
CA ILE A 194 -3.87 -6.24 -8.65
C ILE A 194 -2.67 -7.16 -8.87
N LEU A 195 -2.76 -8.45 -8.51
CA LEU A 195 -1.65 -9.40 -8.65
C LEU A 195 -1.21 -9.55 -10.11
N ALA A 196 -2.16 -9.62 -11.05
CA ALA A 196 -1.85 -9.68 -12.48
C ALA A 196 -1.16 -8.40 -12.98
N ALA A 197 -1.67 -7.23 -12.59
CA ALA A 197 -1.06 -5.94 -12.96
C ALA A 197 0.34 -5.78 -12.35
N ALA A 198 0.51 -6.16 -11.08
CA ALA A 198 1.77 -6.10 -10.36
C ALA A 198 2.83 -7.01 -10.99
N TYR A 199 2.46 -8.24 -11.35
CA TYR A 199 3.32 -9.18 -12.09
C TYR A 199 3.81 -8.57 -13.42
N ARG A 200 2.89 -8.06 -14.24
CA ARG A 200 3.23 -7.42 -15.53
C ARG A 200 4.15 -6.21 -15.34
N ALA A 201 3.91 -5.43 -14.28
CA ALA A 201 4.67 -4.22 -13.99
C ALA A 201 5.98 -4.45 -13.20
N GLY A 202 6.25 -5.67 -12.73
CA GLY A 202 7.39 -5.96 -11.85
C GLY A 202 7.30 -5.26 -10.49
N VAL A 203 6.08 -5.01 -10.00
CA VAL A 203 5.82 -4.42 -8.67
C VAL A 203 5.69 -5.56 -7.66
N PRO A 204 6.59 -5.69 -6.68
CA PRO A 204 6.48 -6.74 -5.67
C PRO A 204 5.34 -6.43 -4.67
N CYS A 205 4.63 -7.48 -4.25
CA CYS A 205 3.55 -7.40 -3.27
C CYS A 205 3.87 -8.28 -2.06
N TYR A 206 3.90 -7.69 -0.87
CA TYR A 206 4.22 -8.37 0.39
C TYR A 206 3.00 -8.47 1.29
N THR A 207 2.99 -9.43 2.20
CA THR A 207 2.08 -9.45 3.36
C THR A 207 2.86 -9.56 4.65
N SER A 208 2.53 -8.69 5.60
CA SER A 208 3.18 -8.63 6.92
C SER A 208 2.75 -9.76 7.85
N SER A 209 1.69 -10.49 7.51
CA SER A 209 1.15 -11.58 8.32
C SER A 209 0.70 -12.72 7.39
N PRO A 210 1.64 -13.57 6.91
CA PRO A 210 1.34 -14.54 5.86
C PRO A 210 0.26 -15.56 6.25
N GLY A 211 0.25 -16.00 7.51
CA GLY A 211 -0.76 -16.91 8.06
C GLY A 211 -2.14 -16.28 8.26
N ASP A 212 -2.25 -14.95 8.26
CA ASP A 212 -3.50 -14.20 8.45
C ASP A 212 -4.22 -13.95 7.11
N SER A 213 -4.44 -15.03 6.36
CA SER A 213 -5.19 -15.00 5.11
C SER A 213 -5.57 -16.39 4.64
N THR A 214 -6.59 -16.48 3.79
CA THR A 214 -6.94 -17.74 3.12
C THR A 214 -5.79 -18.32 2.29
N ILE A 215 -4.88 -17.46 1.78
CA ILE A 215 -3.64 -17.93 1.14
C ILE A 215 -2.79 -18.71 2.16
N GLY A 216 -2.47 -18.11 3.30
CA GLY A 216 -1.68 -18.75 4.35
C GLY A 216 -2.35 -19.99 4.93
N MET A 217 -3.67 -19.96 5.15
CA MET A 217 -4.44 -21.11 5.63
C MET A 217 -4.36 -22.30 4.66
N ASN A 218 -4.42 -22.04 3.34
CA ASN A 218 -4.26 -23.09 2.34
C ASN A 218 -2.84 -23.65 2.28
N VAL A 219 -1.82 -22.79 2.44
CA VAL A 219 -0.41 -23.24 2.60
C VAL A 219 -0.27 -24.18 3.79
N ALA A 220 -0.79 -23.80 4.96
CA ALA A 220 -0.77 -24.65 6.15
C ALA A 220 -1.56 -25.96 5.96
N GLY A 221 -2.69 -25.91 5.26
CA GLY A 221 -3.49 -27.10 4.97
C GLY A 221 -2.76 -28.13 4.10
N VAL A 222 -2.08 -27.70 3.03
CA VAL A 222 -1.30 -28.62 2.19
C VAL A 222 0.02 -29.06 2.84
N GLU A 223 0.56 -28.27 3.77
CA GLU A 223 1.75 -28.64 4.56
C GLU A 223 1.52 -29.94 5.35
N LEU A 224 0.32 -30.16 5.88
CA LEU A 224 -0.07 -31.41 6.54
C LEU A 224 0.04 -32.64 5.64
N ARG A 225 0.11 -32.45 4.32
CA ARG A 225 0.27 -33.51 3.31
C ARG A 225 1.69 -33.60 2.74
N GLY A 226 2.67 -32.95 3.39
CA GLY A 226 4.07 -32.99 2.99
C GLY A 226 4.51 -31.90 2.01
N ASN A 227 3.70 -30.87 1.80
CA ASN A 227 4.06 -29.72 0.97
C ASN A 227 5.27 -28.97 1.55
N LYS A 228 6.24 -28.62 0.69
CA LYS A 228 7.54 -28.04 1.09
C LYS A 228 7.58 -26.51 1.06
N LEU A 229 6.52 -25.85 0.60
CA LEU A 229 6.44 -24.39 0.63
C LEU A 229 6.61 -23.89 2.07
N ARG A 230 7.59 -23.02 2.29
CA ARG A 230 7.81 -22.32 3.56
C ARG A 230 7.88 -20.83 3.29
N LEU A 231 7.13 -20.04 4.05
CA LEU A 231 7.14 -18.59 3.94
C LEU A 231 8.04 -18.02 5.03
N ASN A 232 9.09 -17.30 4.61
CA ASN A 232 10.07 -16.71 5.51
C ASN A 232 9.92 -15.17 5.52
N PRO A 233 9.32 -14.59 6.56
CA PRO A 233 9.15 -13.14 6.67
C PRO A 233 10.47 -12.36 6.69
N SER A 234 11.59 -12.98 7.06
CA SER A 234 12.90 -12.30 7.07
C SER A 234 13.35 -11.94 5.66
N ILE A 235 12.96 -12.73 4.64
CA ILE A 235 13.21 -12.39 3.23
C ILE A 235 12.48 -11.10 2.88
N ASP A 236 11.20 -11.00 3.24
CA ASP A 236 10.38 -9.82 2.95
C ASP A 236 10.90 -8.56 3.66
N VAL A 237 11.31 -8.68 4.93
CA VAL A 237 11.91 -7.58 5.70
C VAL A 237 13.17 -7.07 5.00
N ASN A 238 14.09 -7.95 4.61
CA ASN A 238 15.33 -7.54 3.96
C ASN A 238 15.11 -6.97 2.55
N GLU A 239 14.20 -7.55 1.75
CA GLU A 239 13.89 -7.04 0.41
C GLU A 239 13.28 -5.64 0.44
N THR A 240 12.27 -5.42 1.30
CA THR A 240 11.60 -4.11 1.41
C THR A 240 12.53 -3.04 1.97
N THR A 241 13.38 -3.40 2.94
CA THR A 241 14.46 -2.55 3.47
C THR A 241 15.43 -2.16 2.35
N ALA A 242 15.81 -3.10 1.50
CA ALA A 242 16.73 -2.85 0.39
C ALA A 242 16.15 -1.86 -0.64
N TYR A 243 14.84 -1.85 -0.89
CA TYR A 243 14.20 -0.88 -1.78
C TYR A 243 14.33 0.56 -1.30
N VAL A 244 14.11 0.77 -0.01
CA VAL A 244 14.21 2.10 0.62
C VAL A 244 15.67 2.57 0.60
N LEU A 245 16.59 1.73 1.07
CA LEU A 245 18.01 2.08 1.09
C LEU A 245 18.56 2.35 -0.32
N ALA A 246 18.21 1.51 -1.31
CA ALA A 246 18.64 1.71 -2.70
C ALA A 246 18.11 3.01 -3.30
N ALA A 247 16.88 3.43 -2.96
CA ALA A 247 16.33 4.70 -3.40
C ALA A 247 17.19 5.88 -2.89
N LYS A 248 17.58 5.85 -1.62
CA LYS A 248 18.39 6.88 -0.96
C LYS A 248 19.82 6.92 -1.49
N ARG A 249 20.48 5.76 -1.57
CA ARG A 249 21.85 5.64 -2.10
C ARG A 249 21.96 5.98 -3.58
N GLY A 250 20.87 5.84 -4.33
CA GLY A 250 20.77 6.31 -5.72
C GLY A 250 20.61 7.83 -5.88
N GLY A 251 20.67 8.62 -4.79
CA GLY A 251 20.39 10.07 -4.81
C GLY A 251 18.91 10.40 -5.02
N GLY A 252 18.04 9.39 -4.87
CA GLY A 252 16.59 9.52 -4.97
C GLY A 252 15.95 9.77 -3.62
N LYS A 253 14.62 9.66 -3.62
CA LYS A 253 13.77 9.82 -2.43
C LYS A 253 12.85 8.62 -2.28
N SER A 254 12.31 8.43 -1.09
CA SER A 254 11.29 7.41 -0.82
C SER A 254 10.00 8.05 -0.29
N GLY A 255 8.86 7.48 -0.65
CA GLY A 255 7.57 7.98 -0.18
C GLY A 255 6.55 6.85 -0.01
N VAL A 256 5.65 7.01 0.94
CA VAL A 256 4.63 5.99 1.27
C VAL A 256 3.22 6.55 1.20
N VAL A 257 2.31 5.80 0.57
CA VAL A 257 0.87 6.06 0.60
C VAL A 257 0.18 4.93 1.36
N LEU A 258 -0.45 5.28 2.47
CA LEU A 258 -0.96 4.33 3.45
C LEU A 258 -2.48 4.36 3.43
N TRP A 259 -3.09 3.30 2.89
CA TRP A 259 -4.54 3.11 2.83
C TRP A 259 -5.00 2.30 4.04
N GLY A 260 -5.56 3.02 5.02
CA GLY A 260 -5.93 2.51 6.34
C GLY A 260 -4.74 2.45 7.30
N GLY A 261 -4.55 1.30 7.93
CA GLY A 261 -3.60 1.11 9.03
C GLY A 261 -3.15 -0.33 9.25
N GLY A 262 -3.11 -0.74 10.51
CA GLY A 262 -2.79 -2.10 10.93
C GLY A 262 -1.37 -2.56 10.57
N SER A 263 -1.24 -3.88 10.43
CA SER A 263 0.01 -4.56 10.13
C SER A 263 0.67 -4.09 8.81
N PRO A 264 -0.08 -3.88 7.69
CA PRO A 264 0.52 -3.39 6.45
C PRO A 264 1.17 -2.02 6.55
N LYS A 265 0.51 -1.06 7.24
CA LYS A 265 1.11 0.26 7.52
C LYS A 265 2.40 0.12 8.31
N ASN A 266 2.37 -0.68 9.37
CA ASN A 266 3.52 -0.80 10.25
C ASN A 266 4.71 -1.48 9.55
N PHE A 267 4.47 -2.57 8.82
CA PHE A 267 5.51 -3.28 8.08
C PHE A 267 6.16 -2.39 7.01
N MET A 268 5.35 -1.59 6.29
CA MET A 268 5.88 -0.62 5.33
C MET A 268 6.80 0.42 5.96
N LEU A 269 6.46 0.92 7.15
CA LEU A 269 7.26 1.94 7.84
C LEU A 269 8.44 1.34 8.62
N GLN A 270 8.40 0.05 8.96
CA GLN A 270 9.46 -0.63 9.71
C GLN A 270 10.75 -0.82 8.93
N THR A 271 10.75 -0.58 7.61
CA THR A 271 11.98 -0.53 6.82
C THR A 271 12.98 0.47 7.41
N GLU A 272 12.51 1.58 7.96
CA GLU A 272 13.37 2.63 8.54
C GLU A 272 14.04 2.21 9.86
N PRO A 273 13.31 1.75 10.89
CA PRO A 273 13.91 1.10 12.05
C PRO A 273 14.83 -0.07 11.69
N GLN A 274 14.50 -0.87 10.67
CA GLN A 274 15.37 -1.95 10.22
C GLN A 274 16.71 -1.41 9.72
N ILE A 275 16.72 -0.34 8.90
CA ILE A 275 17.96 0.29 8.42
C ILE A 275 18.75 0.90 9.59
N GLN A 276 18.08 1.73 10.40
CA GLN A 276 18.74 2.62 11.36
C GLN A 276 19.12 1.89 12.67
N GLU A 277 18.23 1.07 13.22
CA GLU A 277 18.38 0.46 14.54
C GLU A 277 18.99 -0.94 14.46
N VAL A 278 18.46 -1.78 13.55
CA VAL A 278 18.84 -3.20 13.45
C VAL A 278 20.11 -3.37 12.61
N LEU A 279 20.15 -2.77 11.42
CA LEU A 279 21.31 -2.83 10.53
C LEU A 279 22.36 -1.76 10.83
N ARG A 280 22.05 -0.77 11.69
CA ARG A 280 22.96 0.31 12.13
C ARG A 280 23.54 1.13 10.97
N ILE A 281 22.79 1.25 9.89
CA ILE A 281 23.15 2.04 8.71
C ILE A 281 22.59 3.44 8.91
N LYS A 282 23.45 4.46 8.79
CA LYS A 282 23.00 5.85 8.92
C LYS A 282 22.12 6.23 7.72
N GLU A 283 20.88 6.58 8.01
CA GLU A 283 19.84 6.92 7.05
C GLU A 283 18.77 7.78 7.74
N TYR A 284 17.91 8.44 6.97
CA TYR A 284 16.82 9.28 7.44
C TYR A 284 15.52 8.84 6.79
N GLY A 285 14.44 8.80 7.60
CA GLY A 285 13.11 8.32 7.25
C GLY A 285 12.52 8.68 5.88
N GLN A 286 11.29 8.20 5.62
CA GLN A 286 10.58 8.48 4.38
C GLN A 286 10.52 10.00 4.09
N ASP A 287 10.83 10.39 2.85
CA ASP A 287 10.79 11.81 2.42
C ASP A 287 9.36 12.35 2.30
N TYR A 288 8.42 11.45 2.00
CA TYR A 288 7.01 11.77 1.79
C TYR A 288 6.10 10.79 2.50
N PHE A 289 5.09 11.31 3.19
CA PHE A 289 4.14 10.50 3.94
C PHE A 289 2.71 10.95 3.62
N LEU A 290 1.91 10.04 3.08
CA LEU A 290 0.47 10.24 2.89
C LEU A 290 -0.29 9.09 3.56
N GLN A 291 -1.15 9.41 4.52
CA GLN A 291 -2.03 8.45 5.15
C GLN A 291 -3.48 8.84 4.98
N VAL A 292 -4.32 7.86 4.68
CA VAL A 292 -5.78 7.95 4.73
C VAL A 292 -6.25 6.91 5.73
N THR A 293 -6.94 7.34 6.80
CA THR A 293 -7.35 6.45 7.90
C THR A 293 -8.65 6.95 8.52
N ASP A 294 -9.47 6.06 9.04
CA ASP A 294 -10.61 6.37 9.90
C ASP A 294 -10.28 6.23 11.39
N ALA A 295 -9.12 5.65 11.71
CA ALA A 295 -8.71 5.36 13.07
C ALA A 295 -8.24 6.62 13.81
N ARG A 296 -8.75 6.78 15.03
CA ARG A 296 -8.33 7.86 15.91
C ARG A 296 -6.99 7.54 16.59
N PRO A 297 -6.15 8.55 16.88
CA PRO A 297 -4.86 8.33 17.53
C PRO A 297 -4.97 7.95 19.02
N ASP A 298 -6.02 8.38 19.73
CA ASP A 298 -6.15 8.25 21.19
C ASP A 298 -6.38 6.81 21.69
N THR A 299 -6.78 5.89 20.80
CA THR A 299 -7.05 4.50 21.16
C THR A 299 -5.81 3.61 21.21
N GLY A 300 -4.62 4.16 20.92
CA GLY A 300 -3.35 3.43 20.97
C GLY A 300 -3.12 2.44 19.83
N GLY A 301 -4.00 2.41 18.82
CA GLY A 301 -3.86 1.55 17.65
C GLY A 301 -2.90 2.13 16.60
N LEU A 302 -2.04 1.28 16.03
CA LEU A 302 -1.10 1.66 14.95
C LEU A 302 -1.78 2.33 13.74
N SER A 303 -3.06 2.01 13.50
CA SER A 303 -3.88 2.61 12.45
C SER A 303 -4.07 4.12 12.61
N GLY A 304 -4.11 4.63 13.85
CA GLY A 304 -4.27 6.05 14.17
C GLY A 304 -2.95 6.79 14.41
N ALA A 305 -1.83 6.06 14.52
CA ALA A 305 -0.52 6.64 14.86
C ALA A 305 -0.13 7.77 13.89
N THR A 306 0.22 8.93 14.46
CA THR A 306 0.42 10.18 13.71
C THR A 306 1.79 10.25 13.05
N PRO A 307 1.99 11.10 12.03
CA PRO A 307 3.32 11.35 11.47
C PRO A 307 4.29 11.91 12.51
N SER A 308 3.81 12.72 13.46
CA SER A 308 4.65 13.25 14.54
C SER A 308 5.20 12.13 15.43
N GLU A 309 4.38 11.11 15.70
CA GLU A 309 4.84 9.89 16.38
C GLU A 309 5.79 9.10 15.47
N ALA A 310 5.51 9.00 14.17
CA ALA A 310 6.39 8.33 13.22
C ALA A 310 7.79 8.98 13.13
N VAL A 311 7.90 10.31 13.29
CA VAL A 311 9.18 11.03 13.37
C VAL A 311 10.00 10.59 14.59
N SER A 312 9.38 10.38 15.77
CA SER A 312 10.14 9.94 16.95
C SER A 312 10.73 8.54 16.79
N TRP A 313 10.16 7.73 15.89
CA TRP A 313 10.66 6.41 15.51
C TRP A 313 11.60 6.43 14.29
N GLY A 314 12.00 7.61 13.81
CA GLY A 314 12.84 7.75 12.62
C GLY A 314 12.18 7.33 11.30
N LYS A 315 10.87 7.03 11.30
CA LYS A 315 10.11 6.54 10.13
C LYS A 315 9.84 7.63 9.09
N VAL A 316 9.86 8.89 9.51
CA VAL A 316 9.65 10.08 8.65
C VAL A 316 10.78 11.07 8.94
N ASP A 317 11.34 11.67 7.88
CA ASP A 317 12.37 12.70 8.03
C ASP A 317 11.80 13.95 8.75
N PRO A 318 12.39 14.40 9.87
CA PRO A 318 11.89 15.56 10.63
C PRO A 318 11.88 16.86 9.80
N ASP A 319 12.78 17.02 8.83
CA ASP A 319 12.84 18.20 7.96
C ASP A 319 11.73 18.17 6.87
N ARG A 320 11.01 17.05 6.78
CA ARG A 320 9.92 16.80 5.81
C ARG A 320 8.53 16.79 6.44
N LEU A 321 8.39 17.20 7.71
CA LEU A 321 7.08 17.31 8.38
C LEU A 321 5.98 18.06 7.60
N PRO A 322 6.26 19.15 6.86
CA PRO A 322 5.26 19.80 6.00
C PRO A 322 4.75 18.93 4.84
N ASP A 323 5.50 17.88 4.49
CA ASP A 323 5.19 16.90 3.45
C ASP A 323 4.61 15.59 4.02
N ALA A 324 4.14 15.63 5.28
CA ALA A 324 3.39 14.56 5.92
C ALA A 324 1.91 14.92 6.05
N VAL A 325 1.05 14.21 5.30
CA VAL A 325 -0.40 14.46 5.27
C VAL A 325 -1.15 13.27 5.85
N VAL A 326 -2.07 13.54 6.79
CA VAL A 326 -3.08 12.59 7.26
C VAL A 326 -4.46 13.10 6.89
N CYS A 327 -5.22 12.28 6.17
CA CYS A 327 -6.61 12.53 5.86
C CYS A 327 -7.49 11.55 6.64
N TYR A 328 -8.32 12.08 7.54
CA TYR A 328 -9.26 11.27 8.30
C TYR A 328 -10.54 11.02 7.48
N THR A 329 -10.59 9.92 6.73
CA THR A 329 -11.72 9.56 5.86
C THR A 329 -11.65 8.09 5.43
N ASP A 330 -12.72 7.61 4.80
CA ASP A 330 -12.80 6.26 4.25
C ASP A 330 -11.94 6.15 2.97
N THR A 331 -11.17 5.06 2.87
CA THR A 331 -10.35 4.75 1.69
C THR A 331 -11.19 4.61 0.42
N THR A 332 -12.41 4.08 0.53
CA THR A 332 -13.37 3.93 -0.60
C THR A 332 -13.81 5.27 -1.18
N ILE A 333 -13.73 6.35 -0.41
CA ILE A 333 -13.97 7.72 -0.87
C ILE A 333 -12.67 8.33 -1.44
N ALA A 334 -11.58 8.26 -0.68
CA ALA A 334 -10.35 8.96 -1.01
C ALA A 334 -9.57 8.36 -2.18
N MET A 335 -9.48 7.03 -2.27
CA MET A 335 -8.63 6.35 -3.26
C MET A 335 -9.06 6.59 -4.71
N PRO A 336 -10.36 6.52 -5.08
CA PRO A 336 -10.79 6.86 -6.43
C PRO A 336 -10.52 8.32 -6.79
N LEU A 337 -10.75 9.25 -5.84
CA LEU A 337 -10.49 10.68 -6.02
C LEU A 337 -9.01 10.96 -6.25
N LEU A 338 -8.14 10.39 -5.42
CA LEU A 338 -6.68 10.51 -5.55
C LEU A 338 -6.18 9.87 -6.85
N THR A 339 -6.73 8.71 -7.23
CA THR A 339 -6.34 8.02 -8.47
C THR A 339 -6.67 8.87 -9.69
N HIS A 340 -7.91 9.37 -9.78
CA HIS A 340 -8.30 10.26 -10.86
C HIS A 340 -7.45 11.53 -10.87
N TYR A 341 -7.24 12.16 -9.70
CA TYR A 341 -6.41 13.36 -9.59
C TYR A 341 -4.99 13.11 -10.11
N ALA A 342 -4.34 12.05 -9.66
CA ALA A 342 -2.98 11.70 -10.06
C ALA A 342 -2.87 11.44 -11.57
N LEU A 343 -3.77 10.61 -12.13
CA LEU A 343 -3.77 10.28 -13.57
C LEU A 343 -4.09 11.49 -14.46
N SER A 344 -4.88 12.44 -13.97
CA SER A 344 -5.23 13.66 -14.72
C SER A 344 -4.19 14.79 -14.59
N ARG A 345 -3.36 14.76 -13.54
CA ARG A 345 -2.37 15.83 -13.26
C ARG A 345 -0.93 15.42 -13.51
N HIS A 346 -0.62 14.12 -13.61
CA HIS A 346 0.73 13.62 -13.78
C HIS A 346 0.81 12.63 -14.94
N LYS A 347 1.87 12.72 -15.76
CA LYS A 347 2.10 11.76 -16.86
C LYS A 347 2.55 10.41 -16.28
N PRO A 348 2.23 9.27 -16.93
CA PRO A 348 2.77 7.97 -16.54
C PRO A 348 4.30 7.99 -16.41
N ARG A 349 4.84 7.31 -15.39
CA ARG A 349 6.27 7.12 -15.15
C ARG A 349 6.76 5.85 -15.81
N LYS A 350 8.06 5.76 -16.06
CA LYS A 350 8.70 4.49 -16.40
C LYS A 350 8.59 3.53 -15.21
N LEU A 351 8.13 2.31 -15.46
CA LEU A 351 8.06 1.27 -14.43
C LEU A 351 9.44 0.95 -13.88
N LYS A 352 9.61 1.01 -12.56
CA LYS A 352 10.89 0.65 -11.91
C LYS A 352 11.15 -0.84 -11.87
N ARG A 353 10.09 -1.67 -11.89
CA ARG A 353 10.18 -3.13 -11.87
C ARG A 353 11.04 -3.66 -10.71
N LEU A 354 10.76 -3.24 -9.48
CA LEU A 354 11.59 -3.55 -8.30
C LEU A 354 11.73 -5.06 -8.04
N TYR A 355 10.73 -5.86 -8.41
CA TYR A 355 10.79 -7.31 -8.26
C TYR A 355 11.98 -7.93 -9.02
N ASP A 356 12.28 -7.41 -10.21
CA ASP A 356 13.37 -7.88 -11.08
C ASP A 356 14.76 -7.47 -10.53
N GLN A 357 14.79 -6.55 -9.57
CA GLN A 357 16.02 -5.99 -8.99
C GLN A 357 16.29 -6.48 -7.56
N ARG A 358 15.40 -7.31 -6.98
CA ARG A 358 15.43 -7.70 -5.57
C ARG A 358 16.77 -8.29 -5.13
N GLU A 359 17.32 -9.26 -5.87
CA GLU A 359 18.56 -9.93 -5.50
C GLU A 359 19.74 -8.96 -5.49
N LYS A 360 19.79 -8.06 -6.49
CA LYS A 360 20.84 -7.03 -6.57
C LYS A 360 20.76 -6.07 -5.40
N MET A 361 19.55 -5.63 -5.04
CA MET A 361 19.33 -4.67 -3.96
C MET A 361 19.61 -5.31 -2.59
N VAL A 362 19.20 -6.56 -2.36
CA VAL A 362 19.52 -7.28 -1.12
C VAL A 362 21.02 -7.52 -0.99
N LYS A 363 21.72 -7.90 -2.07
CA LYS A 363 23.20 -8.01 -2.03
C LYS A 363 23.86 -6.68 -1.64
N ALA A 364 23.39 -5.56 -2.18
CA ALA A 364 23.88 -4.23 -1.81
C ALA A 364 23.60 -3.90 -0.33
N LEU A 365 22.40 -4.23 0.18
CA LEU A 365 22.05 -4.09 1.60
C LEU A 365 22.96 -4.92 2.51
N THR A 366 23.19 -6.19 2.17
CA THR A 366 24.07 -7.10 2.92
C THR A 366 25.49 -6.57 2.97
N LYS A 367 26.01 -6.07 1.85
CA LYS A 367 27.32 -5.43 1.80
C LYS A 367 27.41 -4.23 2.74
N GLU A 368 26.44 -3.32 2.66
CA GLU A 368 26.43 -2.12 3.51
C GLU A 368 26.30 -2.48 5.01
N TYR A 369 25.54 -3.53 5.34
CA TYR A 369 25.49 -4.05 6.70
C TYR A 369 26.89 -4.44 7.22
N PHE A 370 27.66 -5.24 6.48
CA PHE A 370 28.99 -5.67 6.92
C PHE A 370 30.05 -4.56 6.86
N GLU A 371 29.86 -3.53 6.03
CA GLU A 371 30.71 -2.33 6.04
C GLU A 371 30.52 -1.51 7.34
N HIS A 372 29.29 -1.44 7.85
CA HIS A 372 28.96 -0.68 9.07
C HIS A 372 29.03 -1.50 10.36
N ASN A 373 29.03 -2.83 10.29
CA ASN A 373 29.03 -3.72 11.44
C ASN A 373 30.26 -4.63 11.43
N LYS A 374 31.20 -4.39 12.36
CA LYS A 374 32.35 -5.29 12.59
C LYS A 374 31.89 -6.52 13.39
N VAL A 375 31.30 -7.48 12.69
CA VAL A 375 30.80 -8.73 13.25
C VAL A 375 31.34 -9.92 12.46
N LYS A 376 31.45 -11.07 13.12
CA LYS A 376 31.68 -12.35 12.45
C LYS A 376 30.35 -12.96 12.04
N MET A 377 30.40 -13.88 11.08
CA MET A 377 29.28 -14.78 10.81
C MET A 377 28.96 -15.60 12.07
N VAL A 378 27.72 -16.12 12.16
CA VAL A 378 27.26 -16.88 13.35
C VAL A 378 28.11 -18.13 13.60
N ASP A 379 28.68 -18.72 12.55
CA ASP A 379 29.60 -19.86 12.62
C ASP A 379 31.07 -19.46 12.92
N GLY A 380 31.35 -18.17 13.12
CA GLY A 380 32.68 -17.63 13.42
C GLY A 380 33.55 -17.33 12.20
N SER A 381 33.06 -17.58 10.98
CA SER A 381 33.75 -17.21 9.74
C SER A 381 33.72 -15.69 9.48
N GLU A 382 34.61 -15.23 8.61
CA GLU A 382 34.61 -13.84 8.15
C GLU A 382 33.45 -13.61 7.15
N PRO A 383 32.80 -12.44 7.17
CA PRO A 383 31.72 -12.14 6.23
C PRO A 383 32.17 -12.27 4.77
N VAL A 384 31.40 -13.02 3.98
CA VAL A 384 31.57 -13.05 2.52
C VAL A 384 30.67 -11.96 1.94
N VAL A 385 31.30 -10.85 1.53
CA VAL A 385 30.63 -9.63 1.04
C VAL A 385 30.37 -9.68 -0.47
#